data_AF-M0AVD7-F1
#
_entry.id   AF-M0AVD7-F1
#
_cell.length_a   1.000
_cell.length_b   1.000
_cell.length_c   1.000
_cell.angle_alpha   90.00
_cell.angle_beta   90.00
_cell.angle_gamma   90.00
#
_symmetry.space_group_name_H-M   'P 1'
#
loop_
_entity.id
_entity.type
_entity.pdbx_description
1 polymer ?
#
loop_
_entity_poly.entity_id
_entity_poly.type
_entity_poly.pdbx_seq_one_letter_code
_entity_poly.pdbx_strand_id
1 'polypeptide(L)'
;MFVGHALLAFAVAGLIADWRGWPRQHALFVAVIAGAFGALPDIDILYALTGLGHWLLADNAPSAPTAFWNASRTVHRSVTHSLLVGAVAAPAFGLAAFAMRTRESDRPRRPIGSALTALAALASLSLFGLLVLAALLRSGPLAAFVMSLFLGTGALLSLASVRASTLASALVDTPAPNSSLPAISPSTLTLAALWGLWSHPWGDLVTGSPPDWFFPADSTLLTSRVVLHSDPTLHLLAAFAIELGAIWLAAITFCRLTDRSAFAAIDPRAGLAAGYGLAAVVTTPPTLDVSYHFVFSILSVGLLSGITLGSPISVARHPRLQPALPSLPRTESLLATALTGLTAITSALLAYLVVYLSLLGSV
;
A
#
# COMPACT_ATOMS: atom_id res chain seq x y z
N MET A 1 2.24 -9.85 1.84
CA MET A 1 1.13 -8.94 2.23
C MET A 1 0.79 -8.00 1.08
N PHE A 2 -0.45 -7.92 0.61
CA PHE A 2 -0.74 -7.19 -0.64
C PHE A 2 -0.97 -5.69 -0.45
N VAL A 3 -1.48 -5.22 0.69
CA VAL A 3 -1.85 -3.80 0.85
C VAL A 3 -1.34 -3.20 2.17
N GLY A 4 -1.09 -4.04 3.19
CA GLY A 4 -0.71 -3.55 4.52
C GLY A 4 0.57 -2.71 4.55
N HIS A 5 1.56 -3.01 3.70
CA HIS A 5 2.83 -2.26 3.65
C HIS A 5 2.62 -0.81 3.15
N ALA A 6 1.80 -0.61 2.11
CA ALA A 6 1.49 0.71 1.58
C ALA A 6 0.67 1.54 2.58
N LEU A 7 -0.27 0.89 3.27
CA LEU A 7 -1.06 1.52 4.33
C LEU A 7 -0.21 1.85 5.57
N LEU A 8 0.74 0.99 5.93
CA LEU A 8 1.72 1.28 6.97
C LEU A 8 2.59 2.48 6.58
N ALA A 9 3.06 2.52 5.32
CA ALA A 9 3.85 3.64 4.81
C ALA A 9 3.09 4.97 4.93
N PHE A 10 1.84 4.97 4.46
CA PHE A 10 0.90 6.08 4.60
C PHE A 10 0.76 6.49 6.06
N ALA A 11 0.46 5.54 6.94
CA ALA A 11 0.12 5.85 8.32
C ALA A 11 1.32 6.45 9.08
N VAL A 12 2.50 5.85 8.95
CA VAL A 12 3.71 6.31 9.64
C VAL A 12 4.15 7.67 9.11
N ALA A 13 4.16 7.88 7.80
CA ALA A 13 4.53 9.18 7.22
C ALA A 13 3.57 10.29 7.67
N GLY A 14 2.27 10.03 7.66
CA GLY A 14 1.26 10.97 8.11
C GLY A 14 1.36 11.31 9.60
N LEU A 15 1.52 10.29 10.46
CA LEU A 15 1.67 10.50 11.91
C LEU A 15 2.97 11.23 12.27
N ILE A 16 4.08 10.94 11.60
CA ILE A 16 5.34 11.65 11.81
C ILE A 16 5.20 13.11 11.39
N ALA A 17 4.59 13.39 10.25
CA ALA A 17 4.37 14.76 9.78
C ALA A 17 3.46 15.55 10.75
N ASP A 18 2.34 14.95 11.17
CA ASP A 18 1.42 15.53 12.17
C ASP A 18 2.13 15.77 13.51
N TRP A 19 2.91 14.79 13.99
CA TRP A 19 3.70 14.92 15.21
C TRP A 19 4.75 16.03 15.13
N ARG A 20 5.31 16.29 13.95
CA ARG A 20 6.22 17.41 13.68
C ARG A 20 5.49 18.76 13.54
N GLY A 21 4.18 18.80 13.78
CA GLY A 21 3.38 20.02 13.75
C GLY A 21 3.04 20.50 12.34
N TRP A 22 3.13 19.63 11.33
CA TRP A 22 2.73 19.99 9.98
C TRP A 22 1.20 20.16 9.92
N PRO A 23 0.69 21.10 9.11
CA PRO A 23 -0.75 21.19 8.88
C PRO A 23 -1.29 19.84 8.39
N ARG A 24 -2.46 19.44 8.91
CA ARG A 24 -3.02 18.10 8.66
C ARG A 24 -3.19 17.76 7.18
N GLN A 25 -3.52 18.75 6.36
CA GLN A 25 -3.63 18.59 4.91
C GLN A 25 -2.28 18.18 4.27
N HIS A 26 -1.17 18.77 4.73
CA HIS A 26 0.17 18.44 4.25
C HIS A 26 0.63 17.09 4.76
N ALA A 27 0.36 16.79 6.03
CA ALA A 27 0.63 15.49 6.60
C ALA A 27 -0.11 14.39 5.82
N LEU A 28 -1.38 14.62 5.48
CA LEU A 28 -2.17 13.72 4.63
C LEU A 28 -1.59 13.60 3.23
N PHE A 29 -1.16 14.71 2.62
CA PHE A 29 -0.56 14.69 1.29
C PHE A 29 0.74 13.87 1.25
N VAL A 30 1.63 14.06 2.22
CA VAL A 30 2.85 13.24 2.35
C VAL A 30 2.53 11.78 2.64
N ALA A 31 1.50 11.51 3.46
CA ALA A 31 1.01 10.16 3.70
C ALA A 31 0.56 9.47 2.40
N VAL A 32 -0.23 10.14 1.56
CA VAL A 32 -0.65 9.61 0.24
C VAL A 32 0.56 9.29 -0.63
N ILE A 33 1.54 10.18 -0.70
CA ILE A 33 2.75 9.98 -1.49
C ILE A 33 3.53 8.77 -0.98
N ALA A 34 3.78 8.69 0.32
CA ALA A 34 4.48 7.56 0.93
C ALA A 34 3.75 6.23 0.69
N GLY A 35 2.42 6.21 0.84
CA GLY A 35 1.60 5.04 0.54
C GLY A 35 1.65 4.64 -0.94
N ALA A 36 1.58 5.61 -1.86
CA ALA A 36 1.68 5.34 -3.30
C ALA A 36 3.04 4.77 -3.69
N PHE A 37 4.14 5.28 -3.12
CA PHE A 37 5.46 4.67 -3.29
C PHE A 37 5.59 3.32 -2.56
N GLY A 38 4.87 3.11 -1.47
CA GLY A 38 4.78 1.81 -0.81
C GLY A 38 4.15 0.74 -1.68
N ALA A 39 3.12 1.09 -2.47
CA ALA A 39 2.47 0.21 -3.44
C ALA A 39 3.17 0.14 -4.80
N LEU A 40 4.17 1.01 -5.06
CA LEU A 40 4.85 1.06 -6.36
C LEU A 40 5.52 -0.28 -6.75
N PRO A 41 6.19 -1.00 -5.83
CA PRO A 41 6.75 -2.32 -6.13
C PRO A 41 5.73 -3.33 -6.67
N ASP A 42 4.46 -3.27 -6.25
CA ASP A 42 3.38 -4.17 -6.70
C ASP A 42 3.00 -4.00 -8.18
N ILE A 43 3.57 -3.00 -8.88
CA ILE A 43 3.35 -2.85 -10.32
C ILE A 43 3.82 -4.07 -11.12
N ASP A 44 4.72 -4.86 -10.54
CA ASP A 44 5.12 -6.12 -11.13
C ASP A 44 3.92 -7.05 -11.37
N ILE A 45 2.80 -6.97 -10.63
CA ILE A 45 1.59 -7.74 -10.97
C ILE A 45 1.12 -7.49 -12.41
N LEU A 46 1.44 -6.34 -13.04
CA LEU A 46 1.11 -6.08 -14.44
C LEU A 46 1.85 -7.01 -15.42
N TYR A 47 3.00 -7.59 -15.05
CA TYR A 47 3.60 -8.64 -15.90
C TYR A 47 2.71 -9.89 -15.94
N ALA A 48 1.75 -10.07 -15.02
CA ALA A 48 0.77 -11.14 -15.11
C ALA A 48 0.03 -11.12 -16.47
N LEU A 49 -0.16 -9.93 -17.04
CA LEU A 49 -0.73 -9.74 -18.37
C LEU A 49 0.18 -10.29 -19.49
N THR A 50 1.50 -10.28 -19.30
CA THR A 50 2.47 -10.87 -20.24
C THR A 50 2.42 -12.40 -20.21
N GLY A 51 2.22 -12.99 -19.03
CA GLY A 51 2.01 -14.44 -18.88
C GLY A 51 0.68 -14.90 -19.48
N LEU A 52 -0.38 -14.10 -19.34
CA LEU A 52 -1.66 -14.31 -20.03
C LEU A 52 -1.49 -14.22 -21.56
N GLY A 53 -0.72 -13.25 -22.05
CA GLY A 53 -0.38 -13.11 -23.46
C GLY A 53 0.38 -14.33 -24.00
N HIS A 54 1.35 -14.86 -23.24
CA HIS A 54 2.08 -16.07 -23.63
C HIS A 54 1.16 -17.31 -23.65
N TRP A 55 0.25 -17.44 -22.68
CA TRP A 55 -0.76 -18.51 -22.68
C TRP A 55 -1.69 -18.44 -23.90
N LEU A 56 -2.13 -17.23 -24.28
CA LEU A 56 -2.97 -17.00 -25.46
C LEU A 56 -2.25 -17.29 -26.79
N LEU A 57 -0.93 -17.10 -26.83
CA LEU A 57 -0.12 -17.22 -28.06
C LEU A 57 0.57 -18.59 -28.21
N ALA A 58 0.66 -19.40 -27.15
CA ALA A 58 1.40 -20.67 -27.13
C ALA A 58 0.48 -21.90 -26.95
N ASP A 59 -0.62 -21.97 -27.72
CA ASP A 59 -1.51 -23.14 -27.85
C ASP A 59 -1.86 -23.86 -26.53
N ASN A 60 -2.36 -23.12 -25.53
CA ASN A 60 -2.96 -23.68 -24.31
C ASN A 60 -2.08 -24.71 -23.57
N ALA A 61 -0.75 -24.56 -23.58
CA ALA A 61 0.13 -25.48 -22.86
C ALA A 61 -0.24 -25.54 -21.35
N PRO A 62 -0.54 -26.74 -20.79
CA PRO A 62 -0.99 -26.91 -19.40
C PRO A 62 0.07 -26.53 -18.34
N SER A 63 1.28 -26.17 -18.74
CA SER A 63 2.38 -25.70 -17.89
C SER A 63 2.39 -24.17 -17.66
N ALA A 64 1.55 -23.40 -18.36
CA ALA A 64 1.58 -21.94 -18.32
C ALA A 64 1.26 -21.31 -16.94
N PRO A 65 0.29 -21.80 -16.15
CA PRO A 65 0.04 -21.25 -14.81
C PRO A 65 1.23 -21.49 -13.85
N THR A 66 1.86 -22.66 -13.92
CA THR A 66 3.03 -22.96 -13.09
C THR A 66 4.25 -22.16 -13.52
N ALA A 67 4.47 -21.98 -14.83
CA ALA A 67 5.51 -21.10 -15.36
C ALA A 67 5.27 -19.63 -14.98
N PHE A 68 4.01 -19.18 -15.01
CA PHE A 68 3.56 -17.87 -14.55
C PHE A 68 3.87 -17.64 -13.07
N TRP A 69 3.50 -18.58 -12.19
CA TRP A 69 3.75 -18.48 -10.75
C TRP A 69 5.24 -18.62 -10.39
N ASN A 70 6.01 -19.35 -11.19
CA ASN A 70 7.47 -19.46 -11.03
C ASN A 70 8.17 -18.17 -11.44
N ALA A 71 7.86 -17.62 -12.63
CA ALA A 71 8.39 -16.35 -13.08
C ALA A 71 7.98 -15.19 -12.15
N SER A 72 6.75 -15.25 -11.63
CA SER A 72 6.23 -14.34 -10.61
C SER A 72 7.11 -14.29 -9.38
N ARG A 73 7.40 -15.44 -8.79
CA ARG A 73 8.23 -15.52 -7.58
C ARG A 73 9.64 -15.02 -7.82
N THR A 74 10.22 -15.26 -8.99
CA THR A 74 11.59 -14.84 -9.31
C THR A 74 11.72 -13.33 -9.52
N VAL A 75 10.80 -12.67 -10.23
CA VAL A 75 10.91 -11.23 -10.54
C VAL A 75 10.35 -10.35 -9.41
N HIS A 76 9.20 -10.72 -8.83
CA HIS A 76 8.53 -9.97 -7.76
C HIS A 76 9.36 -9.90 -6.48
N ARG A 77 10.05 -10.99 -6.11
CA ARG A 77 10.81 -11.06 -4.86
C ARG A 77 12.27 -10.65 -4.97
N SER A 78 12.78 -10.43 -6.18
CA SER A 78 14.16 -9.99 -6.37
C SER A 78 14.23 -8.49 -6.54
N VAL A 79 13.69 -7.99 -7.64
CA VAL A 79 14.05 -6.65 -8.10
C VAL A 79 13.24 -5.55 -7.43
N THR A 80 11.93 -5.74 -7.25
CA THR A 80 11.02 -4.72 -6.69
C THR A 80 11.04 -4.67 -5.16
N HIS A 81 11.47 -5.76 -4.50
CA HIS A 81 11.64 -5.84 -3.04
C HIS A 81 13.07 -5.52 -2.55
N SER A 82 13.91 -4.91 -3.38
CA SER A 82 15.28 -4.56 -2.99
C SER A 82 15.38 -3.21 -2.28
N LEU A 83 15.97 -3.21 -1.09
CA LEU A 83 16.28 -1.98 -0.33
C LEU A 83 17.28 -1.10 -1.08
N LEU A 84 18.23 -1.73 -1.79
CA LEU A 84 19.22 -1.01 -2.60
C LEU A 84 18.54 -0.30 -3.78
N VAL A 85 17.63 -0.98 -4.47
CA VAL A 85 16.83 -0.36 -5.55
C VAL A 85 16.03 0.80 -4.98
N GLY A 86 15.34 0.64 -3.84
CA GLY A 86 14.61 1.72 -3.18
C GLY A 86 15.49 2.93 -2.82
N ALA A 87 16.71 2.68 -2.31
CA ALA A 87 17.67 3.72 -1.94
C ALA A 87 18.20 4.52 -3.14
N VAL A 88 18.33 3.90 -4.31
CA VAL A 88 18.73 4.55 -5.57
C VAL A 88 17.55 5.26 -6.22
N ALA A 89 16.37 4.65 -6.21
CA ALA A 89 15.18 5.15 -6.88
C ALA A 89 14.64 6.44 -6.25
N ALA A 90 14.57 6.49 -4.91
CA ALA A 90 13.95 7.60 -4.20
C ALA A 90 14.62 8.97 -4.45
N PRO A 91 15.97 9.10 -4.47
CA PRO A 91 16.64 10.31 -4.92
C PRO A 91 16.35 10.64 -6.39
N ALA A 92 16.34 9.64 -7.28
CA ALA A 92 16.03 9.86 -8.70
C ALA A 92 14.63 10.47 -8.88
N PHE A 93 13.63 9.95 -8.16
CA PHE A 93 12.26 10.44 -8.16
C PHE A 93 12.14 11.89 -7.65
N GLY A 94 12.74 12.20 -6.49
CA GLY A 94 12.69 13.55 -5.94
C GLY A 94 13.43 14.60 -6.77
N LEU A 95 14.61 14.24 -7.30
CA LEU A 95 15.44 15.16 -8.09
C LEU A 95 14.91 15.37 -9.51
N ALA A 96 14.41 14.32 -10.17
CA ALA A 96 13.86 14.41 -11.53
C ALA A 96 12.61 15.31 -11.57
N ALA A 97 11.71 15.16 -10.60
CA ALA A 97 10.50 15.97 -10.53
C ALA A 97 10.80 17.47 -10.33
N PHE A 98 11.88 17.78 -9.59
CA PHE A 98 12.32 19.16 -9.41
C PHE A 98 12.99 19.74 -10.65
N ALA A 99 13.86 18.97 -11.32
CA ALA A 99 14.51 19.40 -12.56
C ALA A 99 13.49 19.76 -13.66
N MET A 100 12.37 19.03 -13.73
CA MET A 100 11.26 19.33 -14.65
C MET A 100 10.58 20.66 -14.31
N ARG A 101 10.34 20.95 -13.03
CA ARG A 101 9.71 22.20 -12.58
C ARG A 101 10.56 23.44 -12.89
N THR A 102 11.88 23.32 -12.81
CA THR A 102 12.80 24.42 -13.12
C THR A 102 12.86 24.79 -14.60
N ARG A 103 12.48 23.88 -15.52
CA ARG A 103 12.43 24.16 -16.96
C ARG A 103 11.18 24.94 -17.38
N GLU A 104 10.09 24.80 -16.62
CA GLU A 104 8.78 25.39 -16.96
C GLU A 104 8.62 26.81 -16.40
N SER A 105 9.35 27.14 -15.33
CA SER A 105 9.37 28.50 -14.78
C SER A 105 10.44 29.34 -15.47
N ASP A 106 10.03 30.11 -16.47
CA ASP A 106 10.80 31.06 -17.30
C ASP A 106 11.42 32.26 -16.52
N ARG A 107 11.80 32.07 -15.25
CA ARG A 107 12.35 33.11 -14.38
C ARG A 107 13.87 33.00 -14.29
N PRO A 108 14.62 34.07 -14.64
CA PRO A 108 16.07 34.03 -14.75
C PRO A 108 16.72 34.27 -13.39
N ARG A 109 16.60 33.36 -12.40
CA ARG A 109 17.36 33.50 -11.13
C ARG A 109 17.86 32.17 -10.55
N ARG A 110 19.21 32.07 -10.52
CA ARG A 110 20.14 31.13 -9.85
C ARG A 110 20.63 29.90 -10.66
N PRO A 111 21.61 30.08 -11.58
CA PRO A 111 22.11 29.03 -12.49
C PRO A 111 22.89 27.90 -11.81
N ILE A 112 23.52 28.14 -10.65
CA ILE A 112 24.42 27.16 -10.02
C ILE A 112 23.63 26.05 -9.31
N GLY A 113 22.56 26.40 -8.59
CA GLY A 113 21.73 25.42 -7.88
C GLY A 113 20.93 24.51 -8.83
N SER A 114 20.46 25.05 -9.96
CA SER A 114 19.75 24.28 -10.98
C SER A 114 20.68 23.32 -11.73
N ALA A 115 21.91 23.72 -12.03
CA ALA A 115 22.90 22.87 -12.69
C ALA A 115 23.29 21.67 -11.82
N LEU A 116 23.61 21.89 -10.53
CA LEU A 116 23.94 20.81 -9.60
C LEU A 116 22.77 19.84 -9.41
N THR A 117 21.55 20.35 -9.33
CA THR A 117 20.36 19.50 -9.19
C THR A 117 20.09 18.68 -10.46
N ALA A 118 20.29 19.26 -11.64
CA ALA A 118 20.19 18.54 -12.91
C ALA A 118 21.27 17.46 -13.04
N LEU A 119 22.51 17.73 -12.64
CA LEU A 119 23.59 16.75 -12.62
C LEU A 119 23.28 15.61 -11.63
N ALA A 120 22.77 15.93 -10.44
CA ALA A 120 22.38 14.93 -9.46
C ALA A 120 21.20 14.06 -9.96
N ALA A 121 20.22 14.66 -10.65
CA ALA A 121 19.12 13.93 -11.28
C ALA A 121 19.63 12.98 -12.38
N LEU A 122 20.54 13.46 -13.24
CA LEU A 122 21.17 12.64 -14.28
C LEU A 122 22.00 11.50 -13.69
N ALA A 123 22.80 11.78 -12.65
CA ALA A 123 23.57 10.76 -11.96
C ALA A 123 22.68 9.68 -11.34
N SER A 124 21.58 10.09 -10.70
CA SER A 124 20.61 9.17 -10.09
C SER A 124 19.89 8.33 -11.15
N LEU A 125 19.50 8.93 -12.29
CA LEU A 125 18.85 8.22 -13.40
C LEU A 125 19.82 7.26 -14.09
N SER A 126 21.08 7.64 -14.28
CA SER A 126 22.13 6.77 -14.81
C SER A 126 22.38 5.59 -13.88
N LEU A 127 22.43 5.80 -12.56
CA LEU A 127 22.57 4.74 -11.58
C LEU A 127 21.38 3.78 -11.62
N PHE A 128 20.16 4.30 -11.77
CA PHE A 128 18.98 3.46 -11.97
C PHE A 128 19.04 2.69 -13.30
N GLY A 129 19.51 3.31 -14.39
CA GLY A 129 19.73 2.65 -15.67
C GLY A 129 20.72 1.48 -15.57
N LEU A 130 21.77 1.62 -14.74
CA LEU A 130 22.67 0.53 -14.41
C LEU A 130 21.96 -0.62 -13.67
N LEU A 131 21.00 -0.31 -12.78
CA LEU A 131 20.18 -1.35 -12.12
C LEU A 131 19.26 -2.06 -13.10
N VAL A 132 18.68 -1.36 -14.08
CA VAL A 132 17.89 -1.97 -15.16
C VAL A 132 18.76 -2.91 -15.99
N LEU A 133 19.99 -2.48 -16.33
CA LEU A 133 20.95 -3.32 -17.03
C LEU A 133 21.36 -4.53 -16.19
N ALA A 134 21.60 -4.37 -14.89
CA ALA A 134 21.88 -5.48 -13.99
C ALA A 134 20.71 -6.48 -13.91
N ALA A 135 19.47 -5.99 -13.89
CA ALA A 135 18.26 -6.81 -13.98
C ALA A 135 18.19 -7.59 -15.31
N LEU A 136 18.52 -6.96 -16.43
CA LEU A 136 18.60 -7.63 -17.73
C LEU A 136 19.63 -8.76 -17.72
N LEU A 137 20.83 -8.48 -17.22
CA LEU A 137 21.96 -9.43 -17.28
C LEU A 137 21.81 -10.58 -16.27
N ARG A 138 21.27 -10.34 -15.08
CA ARG A 138 21.16 -11.35 -14.01
C ARG A 138 19.85 -12.13 -14.05
N SER A 139 18.76 -11.48 -14.46
CA SER A 139 17.39 -12.02 -14.31
C SER A 139 16.59 -11.97 -15.62
N GLY A 140 17.19 -11.50 -16.71
CA GLY A 140 16.63 -11.56 -18.06
C GLY A 140 15.73 -10.37 -18.45
N PRO A 141 15.19 -10.39 -19.67
CA PRO A 141 14.42 -9.29 -20.24
C PRO A 141 13.17 -8.91 -19.44
N LEU A 142 12.51 -9.88 -18.81
CA LEU A 142 11.32 -9.64 -18.00
C LEU A 142 11.63 -8.77 -16.77
N ALA A 143 12.74 -9.03 -16.08
CA ALA A 143 13.17 -8.26 -14.93
C ALA A 143 13.52 -6.81 -15.32
N ALA A 144 14.19 -6.63 -16.46
CA ALA A 144 14.48 -5.30 -17.01
C ALA A 144 13.21 -4.53 -17.40
N PHE A 145 12.22 -5.22 -17.97
CA PHE A 145 10.92 -4.64 -18.30
C PHE A 145 10.17 -4.19 -17.04
N VAL A 146 10.07 -5.03 -16.01
CA VAL A 146 9.45 -4.68 -14.73
C VAL A 146 10.15 -3.49 -14.07
N MET A 147 11.48 -3.46 -14.08
CA MET A 147 12.24 -2.30 -13.58
C MET A 147 11.98 -1.01 -14.36
N SER A 148 11.78 -1.13 -15.67
CA SER A 148 11.43 0.01 -16.51
C SER A 148 10.02 0.53 -16.19
N LEU A 149 9.05 -0.37 -15.95
CA LEU A 149 7.70 -0.02 -15.51
C LEU A 149 7.71 0.64 -14.12
N PHE A 150 8.49 0.09 -13.19
CA PHE A 150 8.70 0.65 -11.86
C PHE A 150 9.28 2.07 -11.95
N LEU A 151 10.31 2.28 -12.77
CA LEU A 151 10.90 3.60 -12.99
C LEU A 151 9.90 4.58 -13.59
N GLY A 152 9.20 4.17 -14.66
CA GLY A 152 8.22 4.99 -15.34
C GLY A 152 7.08 5.40 -14.41
N THR A 153 6.57 4.47 -13.61
CA THR A 153 5.45 4.73 -12.69
C THR A 153 5.89 5.58 -11.51
N GLY A 154 7.06 5.34 -10.93
CA GLY A 154 7.60 6.22 -9.90
C GLY A 154 7.86 7.65 -10.41
N ALA A 155 8.30 7.82 -11.66
CA ALA A 155 8.42 9.13 -12.29
C ALA A 155 7.05 9.81 -12.48
N LEU A 156 6.03 9.06 -12.92
CA LEU A 156 4.66 9.56 -13.03
C LEU A 156 4.08 9.97 -11.68
N LEU A 157 4.28 9.17 -10.62
CA LEU A 157 3.87 9.51 -9.26
C LEU A 157 4.57 10.78 -8.76
N SER A 158 5.86 10.93 -9.06
CA SER A 158 6.64 12.12 -8.69
C SER A 158 6.12 13.38 -9.40
N LEU A 159 5.85 13.27 -10.70
CA LEU A 159 5.29 14.37 -11.49
C LEU A 159 3.88 14.72 -11.02
N ALA A 160 3.02 13.73 -10.77
CA ALA A 160 1.68 13.92 -10.25
C ALA A 160 1.70 14.61 -8.87
N SER A 161 2.64 14.22 -8.01
CA SER A 161 2.82 14.83 -6.68
C SER A 161 3.23 16.30 -6.79
N VAL A 162 4.19 16.63 -7.66
CA VAL A 162 4.60 18.02 -7.89
C VAL A 162 3.44 18.82 -8.47
N ARG A 163 2.76 18.31 -9.51
CA ARG A 163 1.62 18.98 -10.15
C ARG A 163 0.45 19.21 -9.19
N ALA A 164 0.10 18.22 -8.39
CA ALA A 164 -0.95 18.35 -7.38
C ALA A 164 -0.59 19.45 -6.36
N SER A 165 0.66 19.50 -5.89
CA SER A 165 1.09 20.55 -4.96
C SER A 165 1.06 21.95 -5.60
N THR A 166 1.41 22.08 -6.89
CA THR A 166 1.36 23.38 -7.59
C THR A 166 -0.05 23.85 -7.87
N LEU A 167 -0.94 22.96 -8.31
CA LEU A 167 -2.34 23.30 -8.59
C LEU A 167 -3.07 23.70 -7.31
N ALA A 168 -2.83 22.97 -6.21
CA ALA A 168 -3.39 23.32 -4.92
C ALA A 168 -2.88 24.67 -4.39
N SER A 169 -1.62 25.04 -4.69
CA SER A 169 -1.09 26.37 -4.38
C SER A 169 -1.72 27.48 -5.26
N ALA A 170 -2.08 27.19 -6.51
CA ALA A 170 -2.61 28.18 -7.46
C ALA A 170 -4.12 28.46 -7.30
N LEU A 171 -4.90 27.49 -6.84
CA LEU A 171 -6.35 27.63 -6.65
C LEU A 171 -6.73 28.41 -5.37
N VAL A 172 -5.77 28.69 -4.48
CA VAL A 172 -6.00 29.43 -3.23
C VAL A 172 -5.60 30.89 -3.46
N ASP A 173 -6.46 31.65 -4.13
CA ASP A 173 -6.31 33.10 -4.36
C ASP A 173 -6.69 33.95 -3.12
N THR A 174 -7.16 33.31 -2.04
CA THR A 174 -7.49 34.00 -0.79
C THR A 174 -6.54 33.56 0.33
N PRO A 175 -5.88 34.52 1.03
CA PRO A 175 -4.98 34.22 2.13
C PRO A 175 -5.81 33.89 3.37
N ALA A 176 -6.51 32.76 3.36
CA ALA A 176 -6.87 32.11 4.61
C ALA A 176 -5.56 31.51 5.17
N PRO A 177 -5.13 31.89 6.38
CA PRO A 177 -3.77 31.62 6.89
C PRO A 177 -3.39 30.12 7.00
N ASN A 178 -4.33 29.20 6.74
CA ASN A 178 -4.18 27.76 7.02
C ASN A 178 -4.60 26.81 5.87
N SER A 179 -4.93 27.29 4.65
CA SER A 179 -5.59 26.46 3.62
C SER A 179 -4.80 26.17 2.35
N SER A 180 -3.57 26.66 2.20
CA SER A 180 -2.75 26.34 1.02
C SER A 180 -1.86 25.12 1.29
N LEU A 181 -1.97 24.10 0.43
CA LEU A 181 -0.96 23.04 0.34
C LEU A 181 0.32 23.65 -0.22
N PRO A 182 1.44 23.70 0.52
CA PRO A 182 2.69 24.23 0.07
C PRO A 182 3.29 23.28 -0.93
N ALA A 183 4.08 23.87 -1.81
CA ALA A 183 4.95 23.15 -2.71
C ALA A 183 5.74 22.07 -1.95
N ILE A 184 5.60 20.81 -2.38
CA ILE A 184 6.41 19.74 -1.83
C ILE A 184 7.88 19.97 -2.18
N SER A 185 8.75 19.90 -1.17
CA SER A 185 10.19 20.02 -1.40
C SER A 185 10.74 18.72 -2.00
N PRO A 186 11.84 18.77 -2.77
CA PRO A 186 12.49 17.57 -3.31
C PRO A 186 12.89 16.59 -2.20
N SER A 187 13.39 17.11 -1.08
CA SER A 187 13.77 16.31 0.08
C SER A 187 12.58 15.58 0.70
N THR A 188 11.41 16.23 0.81
CA THR A 188 10.19 15.60 1.34
C THR A 188 9.72 14.49 0.42
N LEU A 189 9.72 14.73 -0.90
CA LEU A 189 9.36 13.72 -1.89
C LEU A 189 10.33 12.53 -1.86
N THR A 190 11.64 12.79 -1.81
CA THR A 190 12.66 11.73 -1.68
C THR A 190 12.47 10.92 -0.40
N LEU A 191 12.24 11.56 0.75
CA LEU A 191 12.05 10.85 2.02
C LEU A 191 10.76 10.05 2.03
N ALA A 192 9.67 10.59 1.49
CA ALA A 192 8.39 9.88 1.37
C ALA A 192 8.51 8.68 0.42
N ALA A 193 9.18 8.86 -0.73
CA ALA A 193 9.45 7.79 -1.68
C ALA A 193 10.35 6.71 -1.06
N LEU A 194 11.42 7.11 -0.36
CA LEU A 194 12.32 6.19 0.31
C LEU A 194 11.58 5.37 1.36
N TRP A 195 10.78 6.03 2.22
CA TRP A 195 9.99 5.35 3.24
C TRP A 195 8.97 4.39 2.64
N GLY A 196 8.24 4.81 1.60
CA GLY A 196 7.32 3.94 0.87
C GLY A 196 8.04 2.70 0.35
N LEU A 197 9.08 2.90 -0.46
CA LEU A 197 9.85 1.80 -1.06
C LEU A 197 10.50 0.88 -0.03
N TRP A 198 11.02 1.43 1.06
CA TRP A 198 11.65 0.65 2.12
C TRP A 198 10.68 -0.06 3.03
N SER A 199 9.42 0.38 3.13
CA SER A 199 8.39 -0.32 3.90
C SER A 199 7.95 -1.62 3.23
N HIS A 200 8.05 -1.68 1.89
CA HIS A 200 7.50 -2.76 1.08
C HIS A 200 8.13 -4.14 1.37
N PRO A 201 9.48 -4.30 1.38
CA PRO A 201 10.10 -5.62 1.54
C PRO A 201 9.77 -6.32 2.87
N TRP A 202 9.45 -5.55 3.91
CA TRP A 202 9.11 -6.06 5.23
C TRP A 202 7.71 -6.68 5.28
N GLY A 203 6.84 -6.37 4.33
CA GLY A 203 5.50 -6.96 4.24
C GLY A 203 5.51 -8.48 4.02
N ASP A 204 6.63 -9.05 3.56
CA ASP A 204 6.77 -10.49 3.32
C ASP A 204 7.47 -11.25 4.44
N LEU A 205 7.91 -10.55 5.49
CA LEU A 205 8.71 -11.10 6.59
C LEU A 205 8.02 -12.27 7.30
N VAL A 206 6.69 -12.26 7.39
CA VAL A 206 5.89 -13.32 8.05
C VAL A 206 5.00 -14.12 7.11
N THR A 207 4.87 -13.73 5.83
CA THR A 207 3.96 -14.40 4.86
C THR A 207 4.67 -15.09 3.71
N GLY A 208 5.84 -14.61 3.31
CA GLY A 208 6.54 -15.02 2.09
C GLY A 208 7.86 -15.74 2.35
N SER A 209 8.63 -16.00 1.29
CA SER A 209 10.08 -16.20 1.43
C SER A 209 10.74 -14.82 1.50
N PRO A 210 11.85 -14.63 2.24
CA PRO A 210 12.56 -13.36 2.23
C PRO A 210 12.93 -12.92 0.80
N PRO A 211 12.86 -11.62 0.50
CA PRO A 211 13.27 -11.10 -0.80
C PRO A 211 14.80 -11.06 -0.96
N ASP A 212 15.28 -10.81 -2.19
CA ASP A 212 16.67 -10.45 -2.43
C ASP A 212 16.91 -9.00 -1.94
N TRP A 213 17.11 -8.85 -0.63
CA TRP A 213 17.17 -7.57 0.07
C TRP A 213 18.09 -6.52 -0.58
N PHE A 214 19.18 -6.96 -1.21
CA PHE A 214 20.22 -6.09 -1.77
C PHE A 214 20.49 -6.35 -3.25
N PHE A 215 19.52 -6.86 -4.01
CA PHE A 215 19.63 -7.01 -5.47
C PHE A 215 20.31 -5.77 -6.10
N PRO A 216 21.31 -5.95 -7.00
CA PRO A 216 21.77 -7.21 -7.59
C PRO A 216 22.87 -7.93 -6.80
N ALA A 217 23.26 -7.42 -5.63
CA ALA A 217 24.25 -8.07 -4.79
C ALA A 217 23.67 -9.32 -4.13
N ASP A 218 24.46 -10.39 -4.08
CA ASP A 218 24.08 -11.66 -3.47
C ASP A 218 24.31 -11.61 -1.95
N SER A 219 23.58 -10.73 -1.26
CA SER A 219 23.57 -10.67 0.20
C SER A 219 22.16 -10.88 0.76
N THR A 220 22.07 -11.72 1.78
CA THR A 220 20.80 -12.07 2.44
C THR A 220 20.78 -11.48 3.84
N LEU A 221 19.71 -10.74 4.17
CA LEU A 221 19.45 -10.27 5.53
C LEU A 221 18.81 -11.39 6.36
N LEU A 222 17.82 -12.07 5.77
CA LEU A 222 17.10 -13.19 6.35
C LEU A 222 17.08 -14.35 5.35
N THR A 223 17.36 -15.56 5.83
CA THR A 223 17.37 -16.79 5.01
C THR A 223 16.02 -17.51 5.02
N SER A 224 15.16 -17.20 5.98
CA SER A 224 13.81 -17.75 6.11
C SER A 224 12.86 -16.70 6.69
N ARG A 225 11.55 -16.94 6.51
CA ARG A 225 10.51 -16.11 7.12
C ARG A 225 10.55 -16.18 8.64
N VAL A 226 10.07 -15.13 9.29
CA VAL A 226 9.86 -15.13 10.74
C VAL A 226 8.59 -15.91 11.05
N VAL A 227 8.76 -17.04 11.72
CA VAL A 227 7.67 -17.89 12.18
C VAL A 227 7.15 -17.36 13.51
N LEU A 228 5.94 -16.81 13.50
CA LEU A 228 5.29 -16.23 14.69
C LEU A 228 4.79 -17.29 15.67
N HIS A 229 4.45 -18.48 15.17
CA HIS A 229 3.96 -19.60 15.96
C HIS A 229 4.26 -20.92 15.24
N SER A 230 4.50 -22.01 15.98
CA SER A 230 4.80 -23.34 15.40
C SER A 230 3.59 -23.97 14.70
N ASP A 231 2.40 -23.77 15.25
CA ASP A 231 1.13 -24.08 14.60
C ASP A 231 0.94 -23.23 13.32
N PRO A 232 0.80 -23.86 12.13
CA PRO A 232 0.69 -23.14 10.85
C PRO A 232 -0.55 -22.24 10.73
N THR A 233 -1.66 -22.60 11.38
CA THR A 233 -2.90 -21.80 11.37
C THR A 233 -2.74 -20.60 12.29
N LEU A 234 -2.22 -20.77 13.50
CA LEU A 234 -1.93 -19.63 14.39
C LEU A 234 -0.91 -18.67 13.77
N HIS A 235 0.08 -19.19 13.03
CA HIS A 235 1.00 -18.35 12.27
C HIS A 235 0.29 -17.52 11.19
N LEU A 236 -0.60 -18.13 10.40
CA LEU A 236 -1.42 -17.43 9.40
C LEU A 236 -2.30 -16.35 10.06
N LEU A 237 -3.01 -16.70 11.14
CA LEU A 237 -3.91 -15.77 11.83
C LEU A 237 -3.13 -14.59 12.43
N ALA A 238 -1.95 -14.84 12.99
CA ALA A 238 -1.06 -13.80 13.50
C ALA A 238 -0.52 -12.89 12.38
N ALA A 239 -0.10 -13.47 11.25
CA ALA A 239 0.34 -12.72 10.08
C ALA A 239 -0.81 -11.83 9.53
N PHE A 240 -2.02 -12.38 9.42
CA PHE A 240 -3.21 -11.63 9.01
C PHE A 240 -3.56 -10.53 10.02
N ALA A 241 -3.41 -10.78 11.32
CA ALA A 241 -3.62 -9.77 12.36
C ALA A 241 -2.65 -8.59 12.27
N ILE A 242 -1.38 -8.84 11.91
CA ILE A 242 -0.38 -7.79 11.66
C ILE A 242 -0.81 -6.92 10.46
N GLU A 243 -1.20 -7.54 9.36
CA GLU A 243 -1.69 -6.81 8.17
C GLU A 243 -2.95 -6.00 8.51
N LEU A 244 -3.89 -6.60 9.25
CA LEU A 244 -5.11 -5.92 9.71
C LEU A 244 -4.80 -4.74 10.65
N GLY A 245 -3.79 -4.88 11.51
CA GLY A 245 -3.30 -3.81 12.37
C GLY A 245 -2.75 -2.62 11.57
N ALA A 246 -2.01 -2.89 10.49
CA ALA A 246 -1.53 -1.84 9.58
C ALA A 246 -2.69 -1.10 8.87
N ILE A 247 -3.72 -1.84 8.46
CA ILE A 247 -4.94 -1.26 7.86
C ILE A 247 -5.67 -0.36 8.88
N TRP A 248 -5.85 -0.84 10.11
CA TRP A 248 -6.44 -0.04 11.19
C TRP A 248 -5.63 1.21 11.49
N LEU A 249 -4.30 1.10 11.57
CA LEU A 249 -3.42 2.23 11.79
C LEU A 249 -3.60 3.30 10.70
N ALA A 250 -3.67 2.89 9.43
CA ALA A 250 -3.93 3.81 8.32
C ALA A 250 -5.32 4.45 8.39
N ALA A 251 -6.36 3.68 8.72
CA ALA A 251 -7.72 4.18 8.87
C ALA A 251 -7.83 5.23 10.01
N ILE A 252 -7.19 4.96 11.15
CA ILE A 252 -7.12 5.89 12.29
C ILE A 252 -6.33 7.14 11.91
N THR A 253 -5.18 6.99 11.24
CA THR A 253 -4.39 8.13 10.75
C THR A 253 -5.20 8.98 9.79
N PHE A 254 -5.92 8.37 8.84
CA PHE A 254 -6.79 9.10 7.93
C PHE A 254 -7.87 9.88 8.67
N CYS A 255 -8.57 9.24 9.63
CA CYS A 255 -9.58 9.90 10.45
C CYS A 255 -9.00 11.08 11.23
N ARG A 256 -7.84 10.89 11.88
CA ARG A 256 -7.13 11.93 12.62
C ARG A 256 -6.75 13.12 11.75
N LEU A 257 -6.15 12.87 10.58
CA LEU A 257 -5.70 13.92 9.66
C LEU A 257 -6.87 14.64 8.97
N THR A 258 -8.04 14.02 8.92
CA THR A 258 -9.26 14.63 8.34
C THR A 258 -10.23 15.16 9.39
N ASP A 259 -9.85 15.15 10.67
CA ASP A 259 -10.66 15.55 11.82
C ASP A 259 -11.99 14.81 11.94
N ARG A 260 -11.96 13.52 11.60
CA ARG A 260 -13.12 12.62 11.65
C ARG A 260 -13.02 11.70 12.85
N SER A 261 -14.16 11.37 13.45
CA SER A 261 -14.25 10.37 14.51
C SER A 261 -14.34 8.96 13.93
N ALA A 262 -13.28 8.16 14.12
CA ALA A 262 -13.22 6.80 13.58
C ALA A 262 -14.37 5.91 14.12
N PHE A 263 -14.70 6.03 15.40
CA PHE A 263 -15.68 5.13 16.04
C PHE A 263 -17.14 5.54 15.87
N ALA A 264 -17.42 6.82 15.59
CA ALA A 264 -18.80 7.27 15.39
C ALA A 264 -19.41 6.76 14.07
N ALA A 265 -18.56 6.33 13.14
CA ALA A 265 -18.94 5.85 11.81
C ALA A 265 -19.13 4.33 11.73
N ILE A 266 -18.92 3.59 12.83
CA ILE A 266 -18.97 2.13 12.85
C ILE A 266 -20.38 1.67 13.24
N ASP A 267 -20.97 0.79 12.43
CA ASP A 267 -22.23 0.14 12.79
C ASP A 267 -21.97 -0.99 13.80
N PRO A 268 -22.64 -1.02 14.98
CA PRO A 268 -22.45 -2.06 15.98
C PRO A 268 -22.81 -3.46 15.49
N ARG A 269 -23.65 -3.58 14.45
CA ARG A 269 -24.01 -4.86 13.82
C ARG A 269 -22.84 -5.50 13.08
N ALA A 270 -21.72 -4.79 12.88
CA ALA A 270 -20.48 -5.40 12.40
C ALA A 270 -20.04 -6.60 13.27
N GLY A 271 -20.41 -6.61 14.56
CA GLY A 271 -20.17 -7.74 15.47
C GLY A 271 -20.85 -9.05 15.04
N LEU A 272 -21.89 -9.02 14.19
CA LEU A 272 -22.53 -10.22 13.64
C LEU A 272 -21.56 -11.07 12.81
N ALA A 273 -20.49 -10.46 12.28
CA ALA A 273 -19.42 -11.16 11.59
C ALA A 273 -18.68 -12.17 12.48
N ALA A 274 -18.82 -12.09 13.82
CA ALA A 274 -18.33 -13.11 14.74
C ALA A 274 -18.89 -14.52 14.44
N GLY A 275 -20.05 -14.62 13.76
CA GLY A 275 -20.58 -15.90 13.27
C GLY A 275 -19.63 -16.64 12.32
N TYR A 276 -18.70 -15.94 11.67
CA TYR A 276 -17.63 -16.55 10.86
C TYR A 276 -16.74 -17.51 11.67
N GLY A 277 -16.69 -17.40 13.00
CA GLY A 277 -15.97 -18.34 13.86
C GLY A 277 -16.39 -19.81 13.68
N LEU A 278 -17.63 -20.06 13.24
CA LEU A 278 -18.10 -21.42 12.89
C LEU A 278 -17.28 -22.07 11.77
N ALA A 279 -16.63 -21.28 10.91
CA ALA A 279 -15.74 -21.79 9.87
C ALA A 279 -14.59 -22.63 10.46
N ALA A 280 -14.12 -22.32 11.67
CA ALA A 280 -13.06 -23.08 12.34
C ALA A 280 -13.46 -24.53 12.68
N VAL A 281 -14.77 -24.82 12.76
CA VAL A 281 -15.31 -26.16 13.04
C VAL A 281 -15.52 -26.96 11.76
N VAL A 282 -16.01 -26.30 10.70
CA VAL A 282 -16.50 -26.98 9.48
C VAL A 282 -15.50 -27.00 8.33
N THR A 283 -14.40 -26.26 8.42
CA THR A 283 -13.37 -26.18 7.38
C THR A 283 -12.03 -26.70 7.88
N THR A 284 -11.21 -27.21 6.96
CA THR A 284 -9.81 -27.53 7.26
C THR A 284 -9.08 -26.27 7.73
N PRO A 285 -8.33 -26.32 8.84
CA PRO A 285 -7.57 -25.18 9.34
C PRO A 285 -6.66 -24.58 8.25
N PRO A 286 -6.76 -23.28 7.96
CA PRO A 286 -6.03 -22.66 6.89
C PRO A 286 -4.56 -22.50 7.26
N THR A 287 -3.68 -22.58 6.25
CA THR A 287 -2.23 -22.34 6.37
C THR A 287 -1.80 -21.33 5.31
N LEU A 288 -0.54 -20.86 5.36
CA LEU A 288 -0.01 -19.94 4.34
C LEU A 288 -0.10 -20.52 2.91
N ASP A 289 0.07 -21.84 2.75
CA ASP A 289 0.10 -22.52 1.44
C ASP A 289 -1.24 -22.41 0.67
N VAL A 290 -2.35 -22.31 1.40
CA VAL A 290 -3.71 -22.17 0.85
C VAL A 290 -4.46 -21.00 1.49
N SER A 291 -3.72 -19.96 1.86
CA SER A 291 -4.23 -18.79 2.59
C SER A 291 -5.34 -18.03 1.86
N TYR A 292 -5.36 -18.08 0.53
CA TYR A 292 -6.34 -17.37 -0.29
C TYR A 292 -7.80 -17.80 -0.01
N HIS A 293 -8.07 -19.05 0.37
CA HIS A 293 -9.41 -19.49 0.77
C HIS A 293 -9.90 -18.74 2.02
N PHE A 294 -9.04 -18.66 3.04
CA PHE A 294 -9.32 -17.93 4.27
C PHE A 294 -9.46 -16.43 3.99
N VAL A 295 -8.48 -15.83 3.31
CA VAL A 295 -8.45 -14.39 3.04
C VAL A 295 -9.65 -13.95 2.20
N PHE A 296 -9.99 -14.64 1.11
CA PHE A 296 -11.14 -14.23 0.29
C PHE A 296 -12.48 -14.40 1.01
N SER A 297 -12.65 -15.46 1.82
CA SER A 297 -13.89 -15.66 2.55
C SER A 297 -14.09 -14.63 3.67
N ILE A 298 -13.05 -14.33 4.47
CA ILE A 298 -13.15 -13.32 5.53
C ILE A 298 -13.32 -11.90 4.97
N LEU A 299 -12.63 -11.57 3.86
CA LEU A 299 -12.83 -10.30 3.16
C LEU A 299 -14.24 -10.17 2.58
N SER A 300 -14.83 -11.26 2.11
CA SER A 300 -16.23 -11.27 1.63
C SER A 300 -17.22 -10.93 2.76
N VAL A 301 -16.98 -11.45 3.97
CA VAL A 301 -17.76 -11.07 5.16
C VAL A 301 -17.62 -9.59 5.47
N GLY A 302 -16.40 -9.06 5.42
CA GLY A 302 -16.13 -7.63 5.59
C GLY A 302 -16.84 -6.75 4.57
N LEU A 303 -16.72 -7.09 3.28
CA LEU A 303 -17.33 -6.37 2.18
C LEU A 303 -18.86 -6.37 2.31
N LEU A 304 -19.45 -7.53 2.55
CA LEU A 304 -20.90 -7.67 2.72
C LEU A 304 -21.39 -6.86 3.93
N SER A 305 -20.69 -6.94 5.06
CA SER A 305 -21.03 -6.17 6.27
C SER A 305 -20.91 -4.67 6.02
N GLY A 306 -19.83 -4.22 5.37
CA GLY A 306 -19.63 -2.82 5.01
C GLY A 306 -20.75 -2.28 4.13
N ILE A 307 -21.09 -2.98 3.04
CA ILE A 307 -22.12 -2.54 2.08
C ILE A 307 -23.52 -2.55 2.70
N THR A 308 -23.86 -3.60 3.46
CA THR A 308 -25.22 -3.79 3.99
C THR A 308 -25.48 -2.94 5.24
N LEU A 309 -24.47 -2.75 6.09
CA LEU A 309 -24.60 -2.04 7.38
C LEU A 309 -24.09 -0.61 7.32
N GLY A 310 -23.04 -0.33 6.53
CA GLY A 310 -22.47 1.01 6.37
C GLY A 310 -23.22 1.93 5.41
N SER A 311 -24.28 1.44 4.76
CA SER A 311 -25.18 2.28 3.97
C SER A 311 -26.16 3.03 4.89
N PRO A 312 -26.32 4.37 4.74
CA PRO A 312 -27.21 5.19 5.57
C PRO A 312 -28.70 4.79 5.48
N ILE A 313 -29.05 3.87 4.58
CA ILE A 313 -30.40 3.30 4.44
C ILE A 313 -30.86 2.61 5.73
N SER A 314 -29.94 2.14 6.59
CA SER A 314 -30.29 1.44 7.83
C SER A 314 -30.68 2.32 9.03
N VAL A 315 -30.54 3.66 8.96
CA VAL A 315 -30.97 4.57 10.04
C VAL A 315 -32.48 4.88 9.98
N ALA A 316 -33.23 4.16 9.13
CA ALA A 316 -34.70 4.15 9.15
C ALA A 316 -35.24 3.31 10.33
N ARG A 317 -34.97 3.72 11.57
CA ARG A 317 -35.57 3.12 12.77
C ARG A 317 -36.00 4.15 13.82
N HIS A 318 -36.66 5.23 13.41
CA HIS A 318 -37.64 5.93 14.28
C HIS A 318 -38.61 6.76 13.42
N PRO A 319 -39.84 6.30 13.17
CA PRO A 319 -40.74 6.90 12.17
C PRO A 319 -41.51 8.13 12.67
N ARG A 320 -41.06 8.85 13.72
CA ARG A 320 -41.89 9.92 14.29
C ARG A 320 -41.27 11.29 14.46
N LEU A 321 -39.96 11.46 14.32
CA LEU A 321 -39.35 12.78 14.45
C LEU A 321 -38.04 12.82 13.65
N GLN A 322 -38.08 13.17 12.36
CA GLN A 322 -36.98 13.96 11.79
C GLN A 322 -37.36 14.65 10.47
N PRO A 323 -37.01 15.94 10.30
CA PRO A 323 -37.03 16.62 9.02
C PRO A 323 -36.04 15.93 8.06
N ALA A 324 -36.27 16.05 6.76
CA ALA A 324 -35.39 15.54 5.71
C ALA A 324 -33.92 15.88 5.99
N LEU A 325 -33.15 14.90 6.47
CA LEU A 325 -31.71 15.06 6.64
C LEU A 325 -31.07 15.06 5.24
N PRO A 326 -30.19 16.03 4.93
CA PRO A 326 -29.48 16.05 3.67
C PRO A 326 -28.66 14.76 3.49
N SER A 327 -28.62 14.23 2.27
CA SER A 327 -27.79 13.08 1.92
C SER A 327 -26.34 13.34 2.33
N LEU A 328 -25.74 12.45 3.13
CA LEU A 328 -24.34 12.55 3.51
C LEU A 328 -23.45 12.62 2.25
N PRO A 329 -22.37 13.42 2.27
CA PRO A 329 -21.37 13.41 1.21
C PRO A 329 -20.87 11.99 0.92
N ARG A 330 -20.66 11.66 -0.36
CA ARG A 330 -20.22 10.32 -0.82
C ARG A 330 -18.99 9.79 -0.05
N THR A 331 -18.08 10.66 0.34
CA THR A 331 -16.85 10.32 1.08
C THR A 331 -17.12 9.84 2.51
N GLU A 332 -18.14 10.37 3.19
CA GLU A 332 -18.54 9.93 4.53
C GLU A 332 -19.18 8.55 4.50
N SER A 333 -20.02 8.29 3.49
CA SER A 333 -20.62 6.96 3.30
C SER A 333 -19.57 5.89 2.99
N LEU A 334 -18.56 6.21 2.16
CA LEU A 334 -17.46 5.29 1.87
C LEU A 334 -16.59 5.00 3.09
N LEU A 335 -16.30 6.02 3.91
CA LEU A 335 -15.53 5.86 5.14
C LEU A 335 -16.28 4.97 6.15
N ALA A 336 -17.57 5.22 6.37
CA ALA A 336 -18.41 4.40 7.25
C ALA A 336 -18.50 2.94 6.77
N THR A 337 -18.70 2.74 5.46
CA THR A 337 -18.69 1.42 4.82
C THR A 337 -17.37 0.69 5.06
N ALA A 338 -16.24 1.37 4.85
CA ALA A 338 -14.91 0.80 5.02
C ALA A 338 -14.62 0.44 6.50
N LEU A 339 -14.90 1.36 7.44
CA LEU A 339 -14.67 1.13 8.87
C LEU A 339 -15.57 0.03 9.43
N THR A 340 -16.82 -0.05 8.98
CA THR A 340 -17.76 -1.11 9.35
C THR A 340 -17.29 -2.46 8.82
N GLY A 341 -16.86 -2.53 7.55
CA GLY A 341 -16.28 -3.75 6.98
C GLY A 341 -15.00 -4.20 7.68
N LEU A 342 -14.12 -3.25 8.03
CA LEU A 342 -12.89 -3.52 8.78
C LEU A 342 -13.17 -4.05 10.20
N THR A 343 -14.19 -3.50 10.86
CA THR A 343 -14.66 -3.99 12.17
C THR A 343 -15.24 -5.40 12.07
N ALA A 344 -15.99 -5.70 11.01
CA ALA A 344 -16.51 -7.03 10.75
C ALA A 344 -15.39 -8.05 10.53
N ILE A 345 -14.36 -7.73 9.72
CA ILE A 345 -13.18 -8.59 9.52
C ILE A 345 -12.46 -8.85 10.84
N THR A 346 -12.29 -7.81 11.66
CA THR A 346 -11.65 -7.93 12.98
C THR A 346 -12.44 -8.85 13.90
N SER A 347 -13.77 -8.69 13.94
CA SER A 347 -14.66 -9.53 14.75
C SER A 347 -14.65 -10.98 14.28
N ALA A 348 -14.67 -11.21 12.97
CA ALA A 348 -14.58 -12.53 12.35
C ALA A 348 -13.25 -13.23 12.67
N LEU A 349 -12.13 -12.50 12.58
CA LEU A 349 -10.79 -13.02 12.90
C LEU A 349 -10.68 -13.44 14.36
N LEU A 350 -11.13 -12.58 15.29
CA LEU A 350 -11.11 -12.86 16.72
C LEU A 350 -12.00 -14.06 17.07
N ALA A 351 -13.20 -14.14 16.50
CA ALA A 351 -14.09 -15.27 16.71
C ALA A 351 -13.50 -16.59 16.17
N TYR A 352 -12.91 -16.56 14.96
CA TYR A 352 -12.21 -17.71 14.40
C TYR A 352 -11.08 -18.18 15.31
N LEU A 353 -10.24 -17.25 15.78
CA LEU A 353 -9.13 -17.55 16.69
C LEU A 353 -9.62 -18.20 17.99
N VAL A 354 -10.64 -17.63 18.64
CA VAL A 354 -11.18 -18.15 19.91
C VAL A 354 -11.74 -19.56 19.74
N VAL A 355 -12.53 -19.80 18.68
CA VAL A 355 -13.07 -21.14 18.40
C VAL A 355 -11.94 -22.12 18.09
N TYR A 356 -10.97 -21.73 17.28
CA TYR A 356 -9.83 -22.57 16.92
C TYR A 356 -8.99 -22.97 18.14
N LEU A 357 -8.68 -22.02 19.04
CA LEU A 357 -7.98 -22.31 20.29
C LEU A 357 -8.77 -23.23 21.21
N SER A 358 -10.09 -23.09 21.23
CA SER A 358 -10.97 -23.97 22.02
C SER A 358 -10.94 -25.41 21.50
N LEU A 359 -10.89 -25.58 20.17
CA LEU A 359 -10.75 -26.90 19.54
C LEU A 359 -9.38 -27.52 19.85
N LEU A 360 -8.30 -26.74 19.80
CA LEU A 360 -6.96 -27.22 20.16
C LEU A 360 -6.86 -27.68 21.61
N GLY A 361 -7.49 -26.97 22.55
CA GLY A 361 -7.49 -27.34 23.98
C GLY A 361 -8.42 -28.49 24.34
N SER A 362 -9.25 -28.96 23.39
CA SER A 362 -10.16 -30.10 23.57
C SER A 362 -9.59 -31.44 23.10
N VAL A 363 -8.36 -31.45 22.58
CA VAL A 363 -7.59 -32.61 22.11
C VAL A 363 -6.55 -32.99 23.16
#